data_AF-A0A1F8CU66-F1
#
_entry.id   AF-A0A1F8CU66-F1
#
_cell.length_a   1.000
_cell.length_b   1.000
_cell.length_c   1.000
_cell.angle_alpha   90.00
_cell.angle_beta   90.00
_cell.angle_gamma   90.00
#
_symmetry.space_group_name_H-M   'P 1'
#
loop_
_entity.id
_entity.type
_entity.pdbx_description
1 polymer ?
#
loop_
_entity_poly.entity_id
_entity_poly.type
_entity_poly.pdbx_seq_one_letter_code
_entity_poly.pdbx_strand_id
1 'polypeptide(L)'
;MIKSLNKGFTLTELIVVMGALGILFGVVNISLIGFYRRPVQRGANNVLVADARSQQLKAMTGDSNGGVNSSYGIYFSQNSYTLFKGSSYIPDDPSNFVVNLSEGMSFTNNTFPAASVVFQKGNGEVVDWASGSSGVSIADSQTGIVTQVRINRYGATY
;
A
#
# COMPACT_ATOMS: atom_id res chain seq x y z
N MET A 1 -0.57 -71.72 8.26
CA MET A 1 -1.92 -71.11 8.14
C MET A 1 -1.79 -69.62 8.47
N ILE A 2 -1.72 -68.76 7.45
CA ILE A 2 -1.56 -67.31 7.65
C ILE A 2 -2.97 -66.71 7.67
N LYS A 3 -3.40 -66.24 8.85
CA LYS A 3 -4.70 -65.61 9.07
C LYS A 3 -4.62 -64.20 8.51
N SER A 4 -5.23 -63.92 7.35
CA SER A 4 -5.35 -62.54 6.87
C SER A 4 -6.35 -61.80 7.76
N LEU A 5 -5.87 -60.81 8.51
CA LEU A 5 -6.74 -59.88 9.22
C LEU A 5 -7.24 -58.81 8.23
N ASN A 6 -8.29 -59.12 7.47
CA ASN A 6 -9.05 -58.09 6.77
C ASN A 6 -9.91 -57.34 7.80
N LYS A 7 -9.30 -56.37 8.50
CA LYS A 7 -10.03 -55.38 9.30
C LYS A 7 -10.35 -54.18 8.39
N GLY A 8 -11.61 -54.09 7.95
CA GLY A 8 -12.13 -52.90 7.29
C GLY A 8 -12.36 -51.77 8.29
N PHE A 9 -12.36 -50.53 7.81
CA PHE A 9 -12.69 -49.35 8.61
C PHE A 9 -14.17 -49.34 9.00
N THR A 10 -14.46 -48.95 10.24
CA THR A 10 -15.84 -48.77 10.69
C THR A 10 -16.42 -47.48 10.13
N LEU A 11 -17.75 -47.44 9.89
CA LEU A 11 -18.43 -46.22 9.43
C LEU A 11 -18.17 -45.05 10.41
N THR A 12 -18.12 -45.35 11.71
CA THR A 12 -17.85 -44.38 12.77
C THR A 12 -16.43 -43.84 12.71
N GLU A 13 -15.41 -44.65 12.40
CA GLU A 13 -14.05 -44.15 12.17
C GLU A 13 -14.00 -43.20 10.98
N LEU A 14 -14.67 -43.53 9.89
CA LEU A 14 -14.69 -42.66 8.70
C LEU A 14 -15.26 -41.28 9.03
N ILE A 15 -16.36 -41.23 9.79
CA ILE A 15 -17.00 -39.97 10.20
C ILE A 15 -16.07 -39.16 11.12
N VAL A 16 -15.40 -39.80 12.07
CA VAL A 16 -14.45 -39.13 12.97
C VAL A 16 -13.25 -38.58 12.20
N VAL A 17 -12.69 -39.36 11.26
CA VAL A 17 -11.56 -38.91 10.42
C VAL A 17 -11.96 -37.77 9.49
N MET A 18 -13.14 -37.84 8.86
CA MET A 18 -13.66 -36.75 8.02
C MET A 18 -13.93 -35.48 8.84
N GLY A 19 -14.46 -35.61 10.06
CA GLY A 19 -14.64 -34.49 10.97
C GLY A 19 -13.31 -33.85 11.37
N ALA A 20 -12.30 -34.66 11.71
CA ALA A 20 -10.96 -34.20 12.01
C ALA A 20 -10.32 -33.48 10.80
N LEU A 21 -10.47 -34.02 9.59
CA LEU A 21 -9.99 -33.38 8.36
C LEU A 21 -10.70 -32.05 8.10
N GLY A 22 -12.02 -31.97 8.31
CA GLY A 22 -12.79 -30.73 8.16
C GLY A 22 -12.29 -29.61 9.08
N ILE A 23 -12.00 -29.94 10.34
CA ILE A 23 -11.42 -28.98 11.30
C ILE A 23 -10.04 -28.51 10.82
N LEU A 24 -9.18 -29.45 10.39
CA LEU A 24 -7.84 -29.11 9.89
C LEU A 24 -7.91 -28.20 8.66
N PHE A 25 -8.77 -28.49 7.69
CA PHE A 25 -8.96 -27.64 6.50
C PHE A 25 -9.50 -26.25 6.85
N GLY A 26 -10.40 -26.15 7.83
CA GLY A 26 -10.90 -24.87 8.32
C GLY A 26 -9.80 -23.96 8.87
N VAL A 27 -8.89 -24.52 9.69
CA VAL A 27 -7.77 -23.77 10.29
C VAL A 27 -6.74 -23.32 9.25
N VAL A 28 -6.44 -24.16 8.27
CA VAL A 28 -5.46 -23.85 7.21
C VAL A 28 -5.90 -22.64 6.38
N ASN A 29 -7.19 -22.52 6.04
CA ASN A 29 -7.70 -21.42 5.22
C ASN A 29 -7.60 -20.05 5.91
N ILE A 30 -7.87 -19.98 7.21
CA ILE A 30 -7.82 -18.72 7.98
C ILE A 30 -6.38 -18.21 8.09
N SER A 31 -5.40 -19.11 8.20
CA SER A 31 -3.99 -18.72 8.39
C SER A 31 -3.29 -18.23 7.11
N LEU A 32 -3.71 -18.67 5.92
CA LEU A 32 -2.97 -18.38 4.68
C LEU A 32 -3.19 -16.95 4.15
N ILE A 33 -4.42 -16.42 4.24
CA ILE A 33 -4.77 -15.10 3.69
C ILE A 33 -3.96 -13.98 4.37
N GLY A 34 -3.83 -14.04 5.69
CA GLY A 34 -3.05 -13.08 6.46
C GLY A 34 -1.54 -13.16 6.22
N PHE A 35 -1.01 -14.33 5.84
CA PHE A 35 0.42 -14.54 5.61
C PHE A 35 0.89 -13.90 4.29
N TYR A 36 0.07 -13.95 3.23
CA TYR A 36 0.42 -13.40 1.93
C TYR A 36 0.21 -11.88 1.83
N ARG A 37 -0.90 -11.35 2.38
CA ARG A 37 -1.29 -9.95 2.17
C ARG A 37 -0.56 -8.95 3.06
N ARG A 38 -0.11 -9.35 4.26
CA ARG A 38 0.67 -8.47 5.16
C ARG A 38 1.98 -7.97 4.54
N PRO A 39 2.82 -8.81 3.90
CA PRO A 39 3.98 -8.36 3.15
C PRO A 39 3.64 -7.39 2.01
N VAL A 40 2.57 -7.65 1.25
CA VAL A 40 2.15 -6.78 0.13
C VAL A 40 1.78 -5.39 0.63
N GLN A 41 1.01 -5.29 1.72
CA GLN A 41 0.64 -4.02 2.35
C GLN A 41 1.87 -3.24 2.84
N ARG A 42 2.84 -3.91 3.46
CA ARG A 42 4.11 -3.29 3.88
C ARG A 42 4.94 -2.85 2.68
N GLY A 43 4.96 -3.64 1.61
CA GLY A 43 5.61 -3.30 0.36
C GLY A 43 5.03 -2.03 -0.26
N ALA A 44 3.70 -1.94 -0.39
CA ALA A 44 3.02 -0.75 -0.91
C ALA A 44 3.35 0.51 -0.09
N ASN A 45 3.37 0.39 1.24
CA ASN A 45 3.77 1.49 2.12
C ASN A 45 5.23 1.91 1.89
N ASN A 46 6.16 0.94 1.85
CA ASN A 46 7.58 1.23 1.64
C ASN A 46 7.84 1.89 0.28
N VAL A 47 7.13 1.46 -0.77
CA VAL A 47 7.22 2.07 -2.10
C VAL A 47 6.69 3.50 -2.06
N LEU A 48 5.54 3.76 -1.45
CA LEU A 48 5.01 5.13 -1.31
C LEU A 48 5.97 6.05 -0.55
N VAL A 49 6.55 5.56 0.56
CA VAL A 49 7.54 6.32 1.34
C VAL A 49 8.80 6.60 0.52
N ALA A 50 9.27 5.63 -0.27
CA ALA A 50 10.44 5.78 -1.13
C ALA A 50 10.15 6.81 -2.25
N ASP A 51 8.97 6.75 -2.86
CA ASP A 51 8.54 7.67 -3.90
C ASP A 51 8.38 9.10 -3.37
N ALA A 52 7.80 9.27 -2.17
CA ALA A 52 7.70 10.58 -1.52
C ALA A 52 9.08 11.20 -1.27
N ARG A 53 10.03 10.41 -0.78
CA ARG A 53 11.43 10.86 -0.61
C ARG A 53 12.09 11.17 -1.95
N SER A 54 11.83 10.37 -2.98
CA SER A 54 12.32 10.60 -4.34
C SER A 54 11.81 11.92 -4.91
N GLN A 55 10.51 12.21 -4.80
CA GLN A 55 9.92 13.48 -5.23
C GLN A 55 10.48 14.67 -4.44
N GLN A 56 10.64 14.52 -3.13
CA GLN A 56 11.26 15.55 -2.29
C GLN A 56 12.71 15.84 -2.73
N LEU A 57 13.51 14.79 -2.95
CA LEU A 57 14.88 14.92 -3.45
C LEU A 57 14.93 15.62 -4.80
N LYS A 58 14.05 15.24 -5.75
CA LYS A 58 13.94 15.90 -7.06
C LYS A 58 13.59 17.38 -6.95
N ALA A 59 12.71 17.74 -6.02
CA ALA A 59 12.42 19.15 -5.74
C ALA A 59 13.63 19.90 -5.18
N MET A 60 14.40 19.29 -4.27
CA MET A 60 15.58 19.91 -3.66
C MET A 60 16.75 20.06 -4.63
N THR A 61 17.09 19.01 -5.37
CA THR A 61 18.20 19.01 -6.33
C THR A 61 17.87 19.78 -7.60
N GLY A 62 16.59 20.10 -7.81
CA GLY A 62 16.13 20.71 -9.03
C GLY A 62 16.31 19.77 -10.22
N ASP A 63 16.14 18.45 -10.00
CA ASP A 63 16.27 17.43 -11.04
C ASP A 63 15.38 17.85 -12.21
N SER A 64 16.01 18.33 -13.28
CA SER A 64 15.29 19.04 -14.32
C SER A 64 15.11 18.20 -15.57
N ASN A 65 15.68 16.99 -15.65
CA ASN A 65 15.80 16.24 -16.90
C ASN A 65 16.18 17.16 -18.09
N GLY A 66 17.05 18.16 -17.86
CA GLY A 66 17.46 19.15 -18.86
C GLY A 66 16.61 20.44 -18.94
N GLY A 67 15.68 20.67 -18.02
CA GLY A 67 14.80 21.85 -17.96
C GLY A 67 15.06 22.83 -16.79
N VAL A 68 14.03 23.61 -16.42
CA VAL A 68 14.04 24.57 -15.30
C VAL A 68 13.71 23.87 -13.97
N ASN A 69 14.33 24.30 -12.87
CA ASN A 69 13.99 23.85 -11.51
C ASN A 69 12.48 23.98 -11.24
N SER A 70 11.86 22.87 -10.89
CA SER A 70 10.41 22.77 -10.65
C SER A 70 10.13 22.15 -9.28
N SER A 71 8.95 22.43 -8.76
CA SER A 71 8.36 21.65 -7.67
C SER A 71 7.97 20.26 -8.18
N TYR A 72 7.87 19.32 -7.25
CA TYR A 72 7.50 17.93 -7.50
C TYR A 72 6.48 17.48 -6.47
N GLY A 73 5.57 16.58 -6.83
CA GLY A 73 4.48 16.22 -5.94
C GLY A 73 3.89 14.84 -6.18
N ILE A 74 2.98 14.48 -5.28
CA ILE A 74 2.22 13.24 -5.30
C ILE A 74 0.74 13.61 -5.22
N TYR A 75 -0.05 13.14 -6.18
CA TYR A 75 -1.51 13.22 -6.17
C TYR A 75 -2.08 11.85 -5.80
N PHE A 76 -2.98 11.81 -4.83
CA PHE A 76 -3.60 10.58 -4.36
C PHE A 76 -4.99 10.42 -4.98
N SER A 77 -5.18 9.33 -5.73
CA SER A 77 -6.48 8.84 -6.17
C SER A 77 -6.97 7.74 -5.24
N GLN A 78 -8.11 7.09 -5.52
CA GLN A 78 -8.65 6.05 -4.67
C GLN A 78 -7.80 4.76 -4.68
N ASN A 79 -7.33 4.32 -5.85
CA ASN A 79 -6.61 3.04 -6.03
C ASN A 79 -5.22 3.22 -6.62
N SER A 80 -4.76 4.45 -6.75
CA SER A 80 -3.47 4.80 -7.34
C SER A 80 -2.99 6.12 -6.79
N TYR A 81 -1.72 6.40 -6.99
CA TYR A 81 -1.16 7.73 -6.81
C TYR A 81 -0.36 8.10 -8.05
N THR A 82 -0.28 9.40 -8.32
CA THR A 82 0.44 9.93 -9.47
C THR A 82 1.57 10.80 -8.99
N LEU A 83 2.78 10.48 -9.41
CA LEU A 83 3.95 11.34 -9.25
C LEU A 83 3.93 12.36 -10.39
N PHE A 84 3.97 13.64 -10.05
CA PHE A 84 3.87 14.72 -11.03
C PHE A 84 4.94 15.78 -10.80
N LYS A 85 5.19 16.56 -11.85
CA LYS A 85 6.08 17.72 -11.82
C LYS A 85 5.25 18.99 -11.91
N GLY A 86 5.56 19.98 -11.08
CA GLY A 86 4.89 21.29 -11.08
C GLY A 86 4.39 21.70 -9.69
N SER A 87 3.77 22.88 -9.64
CA SER A 87 3.14 23.41 -8.42
C SER A 87 1.78 22.78 -8.11
N SER A 88 1.19 22.05 -9.06
CA SER A 88 -0.11 21.41 -8.94
C SER A 88 -0.22 20.24 -9.91
N TYR A 89 -1.08 19.27 -9.59
CA TYR A 89 -1.35 18.14 -10.46
C TYR A 89 -2.16 18.55 -11.69
N ILE A 90 -1.71 18.13 -12.88
CA ILE A 90 -2.40 18.29 -14.16
C ILE A 90 -2.59 16.90 -14.77
N PRO A 91 -3.83 16.38 -14.91
CA PRO A 91 -4.05 14.99 -15.36
C PRO A 91 -3.44 14.64 -16.71
N ASP A 92 -3.48 15.58 -17.66
CA ASP A 92 -3.04 15.36 -19.05
C ASP A 92 -1.52 15.58 -19.25
N ASP A 93 -0.75 15.84 -18.19
CA ASP A 93 0.68 16.04 -18.30
C ASP A 93 1.40 14.71 -18.63
N PRO A 94 2.16 14.63 -19.74
CA PRO A 94 2.85 13.40 -20.14
C PRO A 94 4.00 13.01 -19.20
N SER A 95 4.45 13.90 -18.31
CA SER A 95 5.46 13.60 -17.29
C SER A 95 4.90 12.90 -16.05
N ASN A 96 3.57 12.76 -15.96
CA ASN A 96 2.92 12.04 -14.88
C ASN A 96 3.30 10.57 -14.88
N PHE A 97 3.63 10.06 -13.70
CA PHE A 97 3.89 8.64 -13.48
C PHE A 97 2.88 8.06 -12.50
N VAL A 98 2.02 7.18 -13.00
CA VAL A 98 0.94 6.58 -12.21
C VAL A 98 1.41 5.26 -11.60
N VAL A 99 1.25 5.14 -10.28
CA VAL A 99 1.49 3.90 -9.55
C VAL A 99 0.15 3.36 -9.04
N ASN A 100 -0.20 2.15 -9.49
CA ASN A 100 -1.41 1.47 -9.06
C ASN A 100 -1.16 0.69 -7.77
N LEU A 101 -2.12 0.76 -6.84
CA LEU A 101 -2.11 -0.11 -5.67
C LEU A 101 -2.53 -1.54 -6.06
N SER A 102 -2.15 -2.51 -5.24
CA SER A 102 -2.58 -3.90 -5.42
C SER A 102 -4.09 -4.07 -5.23
N GLU A 103 -4.66 -5.13 -5.81
CA GLU A 103 -6.10 -5.39 -5.75
C GLU A 103 -6.63 -5.51 -4.31
N GLY A 104 -7.73 -4.80 -4.03
CA GLY A 104 -8.32 -4.68 -2.71
C GLY A 104 -7.72 -3.59 -1.83
N MET A 105 -6.65 -2.91 -2.28
CA MET A 105 -6.09 -1.75 -1.58
C MET A 105 -6.68 -0.44 -2.09
N SER A 106 -6.90 0.49 -1.17
CA SER A 106 -7.35 1.85 -1.49
C SER A 106 -6.81 2.87 -0.50
N PHE A 107 -6.64 4.11 -0.98
CA PHE A 107 -6.34 5.24 -0.12
C PHE A 107 -7.60 5.68 0.63
N THR A 108 -7.42 5.92 1.93
CA THR A 108 -8.45 6.37 2.88
C THR A 108 -7.86 7.45 3.77
N ASN A 109 -8.71 8.24 4.41
CA ASN A 109 -8.30 9.29 5.36
C ASN A 109 -7.21 10.23 4.83
N ASN A 110 -7.32 10.64 3.56
CA ASN A 110 -6.40 11.62 3.00
C ASN A 110 -6.67 12.98 3.63
N THR A 111 -5.69 13.51 4.37
CA THR A 111 -5.78 14.80 5.04
C THR A 111 -5.10 15.93 4.27
N PHE A 112 -4.46 15.63 3.13
CA PHE A 112 -3.74 16.62 2.34
C PHE A 112 -4.68 17.49 1.50
N PRO A 113 -4.40 18.81 1.38
CA PRO A 113 -5.18 19.70 0.54
C PRO A 113 -5.17 19.23 -0.92
N ALA A 114 -6.30 19.36 -1.61
CA ALA A 114 -6.48 18.90 -2.99
C ALA A 114 -6.07 17.43 -3.24
N ALA A 115 -6.09 16.61 -2.19
CA ALA A 115 -5.59 15.23 -2.21
C ALA A 115 -4.14 15.10 -2.73
N SER A 116 -3.31 16.13 -2.52
CA SER A 116 -1.96 16.17 -3.07
C SER A 116 -0.93 16.72 -2.09
N VAL A 117 0.31 16.28 -2.25
CA VAL A 117 1.47 16.81 -1.52
C VAL A 117 2.44 17.35 -2.55
N VAL A 118 2.80 18.62 -2.43
CA VAL A 118 3.76 19.29 -3.31
C VAL A 118 4.98 19.69 -2.49
N PHE A 119 6.16 19.30 -2.96
CA PHE A 119 7.44 19.67 -2.39
C PHE A 119 7.99 20.90 -3.13
N GLN A 120 8.34 21.92 -2.36
CA GLN A 120 8.88 23.17 -2.86
C GLN A 120 10.29 22.98 -3.44
N LYS A 121 10.53 23.60 -4.59
CA LYS A 121 11.85 23.59 -5.23
C LYS A 121 12.92 24.19 -4.33
N GLY A 122 14.09 23.56 -4.27
CA GLY A 122 15.29 24.02 -3.56
C GLY A 122 15.36 23.66 -2.08
N ASN A 123 14.24 23.46 -1.37
CA ASN A 123 14.26 23.09 0.05
C ASN A 123 13.41 21.86 0.42
N GLY A 124 12.53 21.38 -0.47
CA GLY A 124 11.76 20.16 -0.25
C GLY A 124 10.69 20.27 0.84
N GLU A 125 10.32 21.49 1.24
CA GLU A 125 9.23 21.72 2.19
C GLU A 125 7.87 21.48 1.52
N VAL A 126 6.87 21.07 2.31
CA VAL A 126 5.51 20.87 1.80
C VAL A 126 4.85 22.23 1.59
N VAL A 127 4.42 22.50 0.36
CA VAL A 127 3.66 23.68 -0.03
C VAL A 127 2.23 23.60 0.53
N ASP A 128 1.65 24.75 0.89
CA ASP A 128 0.28 24.85 1.43
C ASP A 128 0.02 23.98 2.67
N TRP A 129 1.05 23.83 3.51
CA TRP A 129 0.93 23.08 4.76
C TRP A 129 -0.15 23.64 5.68
N ALA A 130 -1.20 22.86 5.92
CA ALA A 130 -2.24 23.15 6.92
C ALA A 130 -2.02 22.30 8.18
N SER A 131 -2.31 22.88 9.36
CA SER A 131 -2.28 22.15 10.62
C SER A 131 -3.32 21.03 10.60
N GLY A 132 -2.86 19.78 10.45
CA GLY A 132 -3.71 18.58 10.34
C GLY A 132 -3.51 17.78 9.05
N SER A 133 -2.96 18.40 8.00
CA SER A 133 -2.65 17.77 6.72
C SER A 133 -1.37 16.95 6.78
N SER A 134 -1.41 15.86 7.53
CA SER A 134 -0.21 15.15 7.94
C SER A 134 -0.12 13.71 7.44
N GLY A 135 -1.10 13.21 6.68
CA GLY A 135 -1.00 11.85 6.17
C GLY A 135 -2.16 11.34 5.33
N VAL A 136 -1.95 10.13 4.83
CA VAL A 136 -2.90 9.32 4.07
C VAL A 136 -2.79 7.87 4.54
N SER A 137 -3.89 7.12 4.52
CA SER A 137 -3.91 5.71 4.90
C SER A 137 -4.13 4.81 3.70
N ILE A 138 -3.50 3.64 3.69
CA ILE A 138 -3.78 2.55 2.75
C ILE A 138 -4.59 1.50 3.51
N ALA A 139 -5.79 1.19 3.03
CA ALA A 139 -6.65 0.16 3.59
C ALA A 139 -6.77 -1.03 2.63
N ASP A 140 -6.61 -2.25 3.14
CA ASP A 140 -6.84 -3.51 2.40
C ASP A 140 -8.18 -4.12 2.81
N SER A 141 -9.14 -4.13 1.89
CA SER A 141 -10.51 -4.62 2.12
C SER A 141 -10.60 -6.12 2.40
N GLN A 142 -9.57 -6.90 2.03
CA GLN A 142 -9.58 -8.35 2.24
C GLN A 142 -8.99 -8.76 3.60
N THR A 143 -8.17 -7.91 4.22
CA THR A 143 -7.56 -8.19 5.53
C THR A 143 -8.06 -7.27 6.63
N GLY A 144 -8.70 -6.15 6.28
CA GLY A 144 -9.10 -5.09 7.21
C GLY A 144 -7.90 -4.30 7.77
N ILE A 145 -6.68 -4.55 7.27
CA ILE A 145 -5.48 -3.87 7.72
C ILE A 145 -5.43 -2.46 7.14
N VAL A 146 -5.19 -1.48 8.01
CA VAL A 146 -4.99 -0.08 7.63
C VAL A 146 -3.59 0.35 8.07
N THR A 147 -2.83 0.94 7.15
CA THR A 147 -1.50 1.48 7.41
C THR A 147 -1.48 2.96 7.06
N GLN A 148 -1.01 3.80 7.97
CA GLN A 148 -0.91 5.24 7.74
C GLN A 148 0.51 5.63 7.32
N VAL A 149 0.60 6.56 6.37
CA VAL A 149 1.83 7.26 5.99
C VAL A 149 1.69 8.71 6.37
N ARG A 150 2.67 9.24 7.10
CA ARG A 150 2.65 10.64 7.51
C ARG A 150 3.80 11.41 6.89
N ILE A 151 3.53 12.68 6.57
CA ILE A 151 4.49 13.63 6.04
C ILE A 151 4.40 14.88 6.90
N ASN A 152 5.52 15.40 7.41
CA ASN A 152 5.55 16.67 8.13
C ASN A 152 5.74 17.86 7.16
N ARG A 153 5.66 19.08 7.71
CA ARG A 153 5.90 20.32 6.97
C ARG A 153 7.23 20.36 6.21
N TYR A 154 8.26 19.69 6.72
CA TYR A 154 9.60 19.64 6.14
C TYR A 154 9.78 18.48 5.14
N GLY A 155 8.69 17.80 4.77
CA GLY A 155 8.70 16.68 3.83
C GLY A 155 9.23 15.35 4.40
N ALA A 156 9.54 15.28 5.69
CA ALA A 156 9.99 14.03 6.31
C ALA A 156 8.82 13.05 6.46
N THR A 157 9.04 11.81 6.01
CA THR A 157 8.09 10.69 6.08
C THR A 157 8.30 9.82 7.31
N TYR A 158 7.22 9.51 8.04
CA TYR A 158 7.21 8.67 9.25
C TYR A 158 5.90 7.89 9.45
#